data_AF-K1ZHB0-F1
#
_entry.id   AF-K1ZHB0-F1
#
_cell.length_a   1.000
_cell.length_b   1.000
_cell.length_c   1.000
_cell.angle_alpha   90.00
_cell.angle_beta   90.00
_cell.angle_gamma   90.00
#
_symmetry.space_group_name_H-M   'P 1'
#
loop_
_entity.id
_entity.type
_entity.pdbx_description
1 polymer ?
#
loop_
_entity_poly.entity_id
_entity_poly.type
_entity_poly.pdbx_seq_one_letter_code
_entity_poly.pdbx_strand_id
1 'polypeptide(L)'
;MRDTHKKHSEEAWENHELGSTEGFVRKVSSEREKALDKKLELQIISIRLQKSLIEDLKDLAGEDGLGYQPYIRQVLRQYVRNEKRKREKHLRIIGR
;
A
#
# COMPACT_ATOMS: atom_id res chain seq x y z
N MET A 1 43.19 0.19 -9.76
CA MET A 1 43.35 -1.11 -9.08
C MET A 1 41.98 -1.66 -8.74
N ARG A 2 41.62 -2.79 -9.37
CA ARG A 2 40.57 -3.76 -9.04
C ARG A 2 39.13 -3.25 -8.97
N ASP A 3 38.46 -3.31 -10.12
CA ASP A 3 37.04 -3.64 -10.23
C ASP A 3 36.75 -4.93 -9.43
N THR A 4 36.10 -4.80 -8.28
CA THR A 4 35.55 -5.94 -7.56
C THR A 4 34.14 -6.19 -8.08
N HIS A 5 34.05 -7.12 -9.04
CA HIS A 5 32.78 -7.70 -9.47
C HIS A 5 32.14 -8.40 -8.26
N LYS A 6 31.26 -7.70 -7.51
CA LYS A 6 30.46 -8.32 -6.45
C LYS A 6 29.63 -9.44 -7.09
N LYS A 7 29.77 -10.66 -6.59
CA LYS A 7 29.04 -11.84 -7.06
C LYS A 7 27.54 -11.58 -6.84
N HIS A 8 26.78 -11.39 -7.92
CA HIS A 8 25.33 -11.38 -7.88
C HIS A 8 24.85 -12.75 -7.38
N SER A 9 24.46 -12.82 -6.11
CA SER A 9 23.93 -14.00 -5.43
C SER A 9 22.70 -13.58 -4.62
N GLU A 10 21.79 -14.52 -4.39
CA GLU A 10 20.60 -14.29 -3.55
C GLU A 10 21.03 -13.92 -2.12
N GLU A 11 22.07 -14.58 -1.60
CA GLU A 11 22.64 -14.31 -0.28
C GLU A 11 23.16 -12.86 -0.12
N ALA A 12 23.73 -12.27 -1.18
CA ALA A 12 24.20 -10.89 -1.16
C ALA A 12 23.07 -9.85 -1.15
N TRP A 13 21.88 -10.21 -1.62
CA TRP A 13 20.67 -9.38 -1.48
C TRP A 13 20.08 -9.50 -0.08
N GLU A 14 19.94 -10.71 0.44
CA GLU A 14 19.42 -10.99 1.80
C GLU A 14 20.30 -10.37 2.89
N ASN A 15 21.63 -10.36 2.69
CA ASN A 15 22.59 -9.74 3.62
C ASN A 15 22.73 -8.22 3.44
N HIS A 16 21.89 -7.58 2.61
CA HIS A 16 21.93 -6.14 2.32
C HIS A 16 23.27 -5.64 1.74
N GLU A 17 24.08 -6.53 1.13
CA GLU A 17 25.35 -6.14 0.51
C GLU A 17 25.15 -5.46 -0.85
N LEU A 18 23.98 -5.62 -1.45
CA LEU A 18 23.54 -5.01 -2.70
C LEU A 18 22.31 -4.13 -2.44
N GLY A 19 22.22 -2.98 -3.12
CA GLY A 19 21.04 -2.10 -3.08
C GLY A 19 20.84 -1.28 -1.81
N SER A 20 21.48 -1.62 -0.69
CA SER A 20 21.31 -0.92 0.60
C SER A 20 22.24 0.28 0.84
N THR A 21 23.09 0.63 -0.12
CA THR A 21 23.89 1.87 -0.01
C THR A 21 23.06 3.09 -0.44
N GLU A 22 23.23 4.22 0.23
CA GLU A 22 22.50 5.48 -0.04
C GLU A 22 22.51 5.90 -1.53
N GLY A 23 23.57 5.58 -2.28
CA GLY A 23 23.66 5.86 -3.72
C GLY A 23 22.61 5.17 -4.60
N PHE A 24 21.99 4.09 -4.11
CA PHE A 24 20.89 3.39 -4.80
C PHE A 24 19.50 3.83 -4.29
N VAL A 25 19.44 4.69 -3.27
CA VAL A 25 18.20 5.26 -2.75
C VAL A 25 18.00 6.64 -3.37
N ARG A 26 17.09 6.75 -4.34
CA ARG A 26 16.69 8.05 -4.91
C ARG A 26 15.19 8.21 -4.83
N LYS A 27 14.74 9.33 -4.23
CA LYS A 27 13.33 9.71 -4.27
C LYS A 27 12.90 9.88 -5.73
N VAL A 28 11.80 9.25 -6.09
CA VAL A 28 11.20 9.36 -7.42
C VAL A 28 10.82 10.82 -7.70
N SER A 29 10.89 11.25 -8.95
CA SER A 29 10.43 12.59 -9.32
C SER A 29 8.93 12.71 -9.15
N SER A 30 8.44 13.93 -8.86
CA SER A 30 7.01 14.16 -8.64
C SER A 30 6.15 13.80 -9.86
N GLU A 31 6.71 13.91 -11.08
CA GLU A 31 6.04 13.56 -12.33
C GLU A 31 5.83 12.05 -12.43
N ARG A 32 6.85 11.27 -12.02
CA ARG A 32 6.77 9.80 -12.01
C ARG A 32 5.80 9.29 -10.94
N GLU A 33 5.76 9.94 -9.77
CA GLU A 33 4.78 9.66 -8.72
C GLU A 33 3.34 9.91 -9.24
N LYS A 34 3.08 11.07 -9.84
CA LYS A 34 1.77 11.38 -10.46
C LYS A 34 1.40 10.42 -11.59
N ALA A 35 2.37 10.02 -12.42
CA ALA A 35 2.14 9.06 -13.48
C ALA A 35 1.74 7.68 -12.95
N LEU A 36 2.32 7.28 -11.81
CA LEU A 36 1.95 6.05 -11.10
C LEU A 36 0.53 6.14 -10.54
N ASP A 37 0.21 7.21 -9.83
CA ASP A 37 -1.14 7.45 -9.30
C ASP A 37 -2.20 7.41 -10.41
N LYS A 38 -1.92 8.06 -11.55
CA LYS A 38 -2.81 8.05 -12.72
C LYS A 38 -3.01 6.64 -13.28
N LYS A 39 -1.94 5.85 -13.39
CA LYS A 39 -2.01 4.46 -13.90
C LYS A 39 -2.80 3.54 -12.96
N LEU A 40 -2.74 3.81 -11.66
CA LEU A 40 -3.43 3.04 -10.63
C LEU A 40 -4.82 3.60 -10.27
N GLU A 41 -5.26 4.66 -10.97
CA GLU A 41 -6.51 5.39 -10.70
C GLU A 41 -6.64 5.83 -9.24
N LEU A 42 -5.51 6.21 -8.63
CA LEU A 42 -5.46 6.65 -7.24
C LEU A 42 -5.80 8.14 -7.16
N GLN A 43 -6.68 8.47 -6.21
CA GLN A 43 -7.00 9.84 -5.86
C GLN A 43 -6.64 10.07 -4.39
N ILE A 44 -5.92 11.15 -4.12
CA ILE A 44 -5.67 11.62 -2.76
C ILE A 44 -6.98 12.10 -2.16
N ILE A 45 -7.33 11.56 -1.00
CA ILE A 45 -8.44 12.04 -0.19
C ILE A 45 -7.89 12.72 1.05
N SER A 46 -8.46 13.88 1.39
CA SER A 46 -8.18 14.56 2.66
C SER A 46 -9.38 14.40 3.57
N ILE A 47 -9.22 13.60 4.63
CA ILE A 47 -10.25 13.34 5.64
C ILE A 47 -9.67 13.63 7.02
N ARG A 48 -10.50 14.14 7.93
CA ARG A 48 -10.12 14.31 9.35
C ARG A 48 -10.64 13.11 10.12
N LEU A 49 -9.75 12.43 10.84
CA LEU A 49 -10.07 11.32 11.73
C LEU A 49 -9.65 11.68 13.17
N GLN A 50 -10.29 11.05 14.15
CA GLN A 50 -9.87 11.17 15.54
C GLN A 50 -8.48 10.54 15.72
N LYS A 51 -7.65 11.12 16.58
CA LYS A 51 -6.28 10.62 16.81
C LYS A 51 -6.28 9.17 17.31
N SER A 52 -7.17 8.84 18.25
CA SER A 52 -7.32 7.47 18.77
C SER A 52 -7.59 6.48 17.64
N LEU A 53 -8.54 6.80 16.76
CA LEU A 53 -8.87 5.97 15.61
C LEU A 53 -7.67 5.77 14.66
N ILE A 54 -6.83 6.78 14.47
CA ILE A 54 -5.63 6.65 13.63
C ILE A 54 -4.65 5.66 14.25
N GLU A 55 -4.43 5.72 15.57
CA GLU A 55 -3.53 4.80 16.26
C GLU A 55 -4.09 3.37 16.26
N ASP A 56 -5.38 3.19 16.57
CA ASP A 56 -6.03 1.87 16.51
C ASP A 56 -5.89 1.23 15.11
N LEU A 57 -6.06 2.03 14.05
CA LEU A 57 -5.90 1.57 12.67
C LEU A 57 -4.45 1.24 12.30
N LYS A 58 -3.45 1.88 12.93
CA LYS A 58 -2.04 1.53 12.73
C LYS A 58 -1.69 0.24 13.45
N ASP A 59 -2.19 0.05 14.66
CA ASP A 59 -1.96 -1.17 15.45
C ASP A 59 -2.53 -2.39 14.71
N LEU A 60 -3.78 -2.30 14.25
CA LEU A 60 -4.40 -3.33 13.41
C LEU A 60 -3.64 -3.58 12.10
N ALA A 61 -3.13 -2.51 11.46
CA ALA A 61 -2.32 -2.67 10.26
C ALA A 61 -1.02 -3.44 10.57
N GLY A 62 -0.38 -3.15 11.71
CA GLY A 62 0.81 -3.85 12.18
C GLY A 62 0.57 -5.33 12.45
N GLU A 63 -0.56 -5.68 13.06
CA GLU A 63 -0.99 -7.07 13.27
C GLU A 63 -1.16 -7.83 11.95
N ASP A 64 -1.69 -7.16 10.92
CA ASP A 64 -1.88 -7.71 9.56
C ASP A 64 -0.60 -7.68 8.69
N GLY A 65 0.53 -7.16 9.23
CA GLY A 65 1.79 -7.01 8.47
C GLY A 65 1.71 -5.97 7.35
N LEU A 66 0.78 -5.01 7.44
CA LEU A 66 0.53 -3.97 6.47
C LEU A 66 0.87 -2.58 7.01
N GLY A 67 1.19 -1.65 6.10
CA GLY A 67 1.21 -0.24 6.44
C GLY A 67 -0.20 0.32 6.67
N TYR A 68 -0.30 1.41 7.42
CA TYR A 68 -1.55 2.13 7.68
C TYR A 68 -2.33 2.51 6.40
N GLN A 69 -1.63 3.08 5.40
CA GLN A 69 -2.25 3.50 4.15
C GLN A 69 -2.82 2.32 3.32
N PRO A 70 -2.07 1.24 3.04
CA PRO A 70 -2.65 0.08 2.35
C PRO A 70 -3.77 -0.59 3.15
N TYR A 71 -3.64 -0.65 4.48
CA TYR A 71 -4.67 -1.20 5.37
C TYR A 71 -6.00 -0.44 5.27
N ILE A 72 -6.00 0.89 5.43
CA ILE A 72 -7.22 1.69 5.28
C ILE A 72 -7.86 1.53 3.91
N ARG A 73 -7.04 1.52 2.84
CA ARG A 73 -7.55 1.33 1.48
C ARG A 73 -8.28 -0.02 1.37
N GLN A 74 -7.74 -1.06 1.98
CA GLN A 74 -8.37 -2.38 2.03
C GLN A 74 -9.67 -2.36 2.83
N VAL A 75 -9.69 -1.76 4.03
CA VAL A 75 -10.89 -1.65 4.87
C VAL A 75 -12.03 -0.94 4.12
N LEU A 76 -11.76 0.22 3.52
CA LEU A 76 -12.76 0.98 2.76
C LEU A 76 -13.28 0.17 1.55
N ARG A 77 -12.39 -0.52 0.83
CA ARG A 77 -12.77 -1.37 -0.31
C ARG A 77 -13.65 -2.54 0.12
N GLN A 78 -13.31 -3.20 1.22
CA GLN A 78 -14.07 -4.32 1.76
C GLN A 78 -15.45 -3.87 2.24
N TYR A 79 -15.54 -2.75 2.95
CA TYR A 79 -16.80 -2.16 3.38
C TYR A 79 -17.73 -1.91 2.18
N VAL A 80 -17.26 -1.18 1.15
CA VAL A 80 -18.07 -0.89 -0.05
C VAL A 80 -18.50 -2.16 -0.77
N ARG A 81 -17.61 -3.14 -0.92
CA ARG A 81 -17.93 -4.43 -1.56
C ARG A 81 -19.04 -5.17 -0.81
N ASN A 82 -18.94 -5.23 0.52
CA ASN A 82 -19.90 -5.93 1.36
C ASN A 82 -21.28 -5.24 1.32
N GLU A 83 -21.31 -3.90 1.39
CA GLU A 83 -22.56 -3.13 1.32
C GLU A 83 -23.24 -3.22 -0.05
N LYS A 84 -22.47 -3.18 -1.15
CA LYS A 84 -23.02 -3.41 -2.50
C LYS A 84 -23.68 -4.78 -2.60
N ARG A 85 -22.98 -5.83 -2.15
CA ARG A 85 -23.49 -7.21 -2.14
C ARG A 85 -24.77 -7.34 -1.29
N LYS A 86 -24.84 -6.68 -0.13
CA LYS A 86 -26.05 -6.68 0.71
C LYS A 86 -27.24 -6.04 -0.02
N ARG A 87 -27.02 -4.88 -0.65
CA ARG A 87 -28.06 -4.16 -1.41
C ARG A 87 -28.56 -4.97 -2.61
N GLU A 88 -27.66 -5.59 -3.38
CA GLU A 88 -28.03 -6.47 -4.49
C GLU A 88 -28.91 -7.64 -4.05
N LYS A 89 -28.56 -8.29 -2.92
CA LYS A 89 -29.38 -9.35 -2.35
C LYS A 89 -30.77 -8.85 -1.95
N HIS A 90 -30.83 -7.68 -1.32
CA HIS A 90 -32.10 -7.08 -0.90
C HIS A 90 -33.02 -6.75 -2.09
N LEU A 91 -32.46 -6.17 -3.16
CA LEU A 91 -33.20 -5.88 -4.40
C LEU A 91 -33.73 -7.15 -5.07
N ARG A 92 -32.97 -8.26 -5.04
CA ARG A 92 -33.41 -9.56 -5.57
C ARG A 92 -34.54 -10.20 -4.75
N ILE A 93 -34.67 -9.85 -3.47
CA ILE A 93 -35.74 -10.34 -2.60
C ILE A 93 -37.03 -9.54 -2.81
N ILE A 94 -36.94 -8.22 -3.02
CA ILE A 94 -38.11 -7.35 -3.22
C ILE A 94 -38.67 -7.42 -4.65
N GLY A 95 -37.82 -7.69 -5.65
CA GLY A 95 -38.23 -7.83 -7.05
C GLY A 95 -38.88 -9.19 -7.40
N ARG A 96 -39.26 -9.99 -6.40
CA ARG A 96 -39.97 -11.27 -6.52
C ARG A 96 -41.30 -11.17 -5.78
#